data_AF-A0A1G1LR58-F1
#
_entry.id   AF-A0A1G1LR58-F1
#
_cell.length_a   1.000
_cell.length_b   1.000
_cell.length_c   1.000
_cell.angle_alpha   90.00
_cell.angle_beta   90.00
_cell.angle_gamma   90.00
#
_symmetry.space_group_name_H-M   'P 1'
#
loop_
_entity.id
_entity.type
_entity.pdbx_description
1 polymer ?
#
loop_
_entity_poly.entity_id
_entity_poly.type
_entity_poly.pdbx_seq_one_letter_code
_entity_poly.pdbx_strand_id
1 'polypeptide(L)'
;MIPIARLRAALSKPSLPVVFFFSGVTFDSLTLTRIDSLLDNLILLLYLSLLGALIVITARADLKKQGPGEPHDAGSPAPAASFLVARAQPYYPHAIQFLLGGLFSAYTIFYSQSASLTATAIFFAVLVALLVGNEFLHDCLSNLRLLVSLYALVVFSFFTFFLPVLTGWMNTWVFLLGAGLSTAVTLKVVELIYQGRPTASRWEPIRSGLPALGLIVVLVGFYFLNWIPPVPLSMKFGGVYHNITKADGAYHLAFEQGDWYRFWKRSDDPFRGEGPV
;
A
#
# COMPACT_ATOMS: atom_id res chain seq x y z
N MET A 1 20.96 29.43 -9.75
CA MET A 1 19.95 28.86 -10.68
C MET A 1 20.57 27.63 -11.34
N ILE A 2 20.20 26.42 -10.92
CA ILE A 2 20.75 25.20 -11.52
C ILE A 2 20.17 25.09 -12.93
N PRO A 3 20.99 25.01 -14.00
CA PRO A 3 20.49 24.99 -15.36
C PRO A 3 19.63 23.73 -15.56
N ILE A 4 18.40 23.92 -16.04
CA ILE A 4 17.38 22.88 -16.29
C ILE A 4 17.94 21.71 -17.12
N ALA A 5 18.94 21.98 -17.98
CA ALA A 5 19.66 20.98 -18.75
C ALA A 5 20.45 19.96 -17.89
N ARG A 6 21.05 20.41 -16.77
CA ARG A 6 21.77 19.51 -15.84
C ARG A 6 20.81 18.67 -15.00
N LEU A 7 19.65 19.24 -14.63
CA LEU A 7 18.57 18.48 -14.01
C LEU A 7 18.07 17.39 -14.96
N ARG A 8 17.83 17.71 -16.23
CA ARG A 8 17.39 16.75 -17.27
C ARG A 8 18.42 15.64 -17.55
N ALA A 9 19.71 15.98 -17.51
CA ALA A 9 20.82 15.03 -17.68
C ALA A 9 21.06 14.16 -16.44
N ALA A 10 20.82 14.68 -15.23
CA ALA A 10 20.79 13.89 -14.01
C ALA A 10 19.55 12.98 -13.96
N LEU A 11 18.43 13.45 -14.53
CA LEU A 11 17.16 12.74 -14.62
C LEU A 11 17.14 11.55 -15.61
N SER A 12 18.18 11.39 -16.44
CA SER A 12 18.25 10.37 -17.50
C SER A 12 19.26 9.26 -17.24
N LYS A 13 19.88 9.24 -16.05
CA LYS A 13 20.82 8.16 -15.70
C LYS A 13 20.07 6.89 -15.28
N PRO A 14 20.61 5.69 -15.58
CA PRO A 14 20.04 4.41 -15.14
C PRO A 14 19.89 4.27 -13.62
N SER A 15 20.58 5.11 -12.85
CA SER A 15 20.55 5.10 -11.37
C SER A 15 19.33 5.81 -10.78
N LEU A 16 18.51 6.47 -11.60
CA LEU A 16 17.41 7.27 -11.09
C LEU A 16 16.30 6.47 -10.40
N PRO A 17 15.80 5.37 -10.97
CA PRO A 17 14.73 4.62 -10.31
C PRO A 17 15.22 4.00 -8.99
N VAL A 18 16.47 3.50 -8.94
CA VAL A 18 17.16 3.09 -7.69
C VAL A 18 17.19 4.20 -6.64
N VAL A 19 17.59 5.43 -7.00
CA VAL A 19 17.63 6.56 -6.05
C VAL A 19 16.23 6.94 -5.58
N PHE A 20 15.24 6.96 -6.47
CA PHE A 20 13.84 7.24 -6.11
C PHE A 20 13.29 6.15 -5.19
N PHE A 21 13.59 4.88 -5.45
CA PHE A 21 13.23 3.75 -4.62
C PHE A 21 13.81 3.87 -3.21
N PHE A 22 15.13 4.00 -3.07
CA PHE A 22 15.76 4.14 -1.76
C PHE A 22 15.35 5.41 -1.04
N SER A 23 15.09 6.51 -1.77
CA SER A 23 14.55 7.73 -1.17
C SER A 23 13.14 7.54 -0.63
N GLY A 24 12.28 6.78 -1.33
CA GLY A 24 10.94 6.41 -0.89
C GLY A 24 11.00 5.54 0.36
N VAL A 25 11.80 4.45 0.33
CA VAL A 25 11.98 3.57 1.49
C VAL A 25 12.52 4.32 2.71
N THR A 26 13.50 5.20 2.50
CA THR A 26 14.05 6.03 3.59
C THR A 26 13.01 7.01 4.11
N PHE A 27 12.25 7.65 3.22
CA PHE A 27 11.18 8.57 3.58
C PHE A 27 10.07 7.88 4.37
N ASP A 28 9.63 6.69 3.93
CA ASP A 28 8.63 5.88 4.62
C ASP A 28 9.12 5.44 6.00
N SER A 29 10.37 5.02 6.12
CA SER A 29 10.95 4.65 7.41
C SER A 29 11.03 5.82 8.39
N LEU A 30 11.14 7.06 7.91
CA LEU A 30 11.20 8.27 8.73
C LEU A 30 9.82 8.85 9.03
N THR A 31 8.87 8.75 8.10
CA THR A 31 7.55 9.36 8.20
C THR A 31 6.49 8.43 8.78
N LEU A 32 6.58 7.12 8.53
CA LEU A 32 5.58 6.14 8.95
C LEU A 32 6.07 5.40 10.19
N THR A 33 5.67 5.92 11.36
CA THR A 33 6.13 5.40 12.65
C THR A 33 5.06 4.61 13.38
N ARG A 34 3.77 4.78 13.05
CA ARG A 34 2.68 4.09 13.75
C ARG A 34 1.53 3.75 12.80
N ILE A 35 1.12 2.49 12.82
CA ILE A 35 -0.03 2.00 12.05
C ILE A 35 -1.36 2.67 12.47
N ASP A 36 -1.46 3.09 13.74
CA ASP A 36 -2.66 3.74 14.30
C ASP A 36 -2.67 5.27 14.11
N SER A 37 -1.64 5.85 13.48
CA SER A 37 -1.56 7.29 13.24
C SER A 37 -2.54 7.69 12.13
N LEU A 38 -3.49 8.58 12.45
CA LEU A 38 -4.40 9.14 11.44
C LEU A 38 -3.64 9.84 10.31
N LEU A 39 -2.52 10.49 10.62
CA LEU A 39 -1.69 11.19 9.63
C LEU A 39 -1.06 10.19 8.66
N ASP A 40 -0.44 9.12 9.17
CA ASP A 40 0.22 8.08 8.38
C ASP A 40 -0.82 7.42 7.44
N ASN A 41 -2.01 7.12 7.96
CA ASN A 41 -3.12 6.58 7.18
C ASN A 41 -3.65 7.54 6.09
N LEU A 42 -3.71 8.84 6.38
CA LEU A 42 -4.08 9.86 5.39
C LEU A 42 -3.02 10.03 4.30
N ILE A 43 -1.73 9.93 4.63
CA ILE A 43 -0.64 9.92 3.63
C ILE A 43 -0.79 8.71 2.71
N LEU A 44 -1.03 7.52 3.26
CA LEU A 44 -1.22 6.32 2.46
C LEU A 44 -2.46 6.40 1.57
N LEU A 45 -3.55 6.97 2.08
CA LEU A 45 -4.74 7.25 1.27
C LEU A 45 -4.45 8.25 0.15
N LEU A 46 -3.63 9.27 0.41
CA LEU A 46 -3.18 10.22 -0.61
C LEU A 46 -2.32 9.52 -1.68
N TYR A 47 -1.39 8.65 -1.28
CA TYR A 47 -0.55 7.89 -2.21
C TYR A 47 -1.42 6.96 -3.08
N LEU A 48 -2.38 6.28 -2.46
CA LEU A 48 -3.32 5.38 -3.13
C LEU A 48 -4.20 6.12 -4.14
N SER A 49 -4.77 7.26 -3.75
CA SER A 49 -5.61 8.08 -4.63
C SER A 49 -4.82 8.69 -5.78
N LEU A 50 -3.60 9.18 -5.54
CA LEU A 50 -2.71 9.70 -6.58
C LEU A 50 -2.28 8.60 -7.56
N LEU A 51 -1.97 7.41 -7.05
CA LEU A 51 -1.65 6.24 -7.87
C LEU A 51 -2.84 5.87 -8.76
N GLY A 52 -4.05 5.75 -8.20
CA GLY A 52 -5.27 5.47 -8.96
C GLY A 52 -5.53 6.52 -10.05
N ALA A 53 -5.38 7.80 -9.73
CA ALA A 53 -5.52 8.89 -10.70
C ALA A 53 -4.48 8.80 -11.84
N LEU A 54 -3.21 8.55 -11.51
CA LEU A 54 -2.14 8.40 -12.51
C LEU A 54 -2.35 7.19 -13.41
N ILE A 55 -2.84 6.07 -12.86
CA ILE A 55 -3.19 4.88 -13.64
C ILE A 55 -4.31 5.22 -14.63
N VAL A 56 -5.38 5.88 -14.19
CA VAL A 56 -6.49 6.29 -15.07
C VAL A 56 -6.00 7.22 -16.18
N ILE A 57 -5.20 8.23 -15.85
CA ILE A 57 -4.67 9.20 -16.82
C ILE A 57 -3.77 8.49 -17.85
N THR A 58 -2.84 7.66 -17.39
CA THR A 58 -1.87 6.97 -18.24
C THR A 58 -2.56 5.96 -19.16
N ALA A 59 -3.44 5.12 -18.61
CA ALA A 59 -4.18 4.13 -19.37
C ALA A 59 -5.09 4.78 -20.44
N ARG A 60 -5.78 5.88 -20.09
CA ARG A 60 -6.58 6.65 -21.07
C ARG A 60 -5.73 7.25 -22.17
N ALA A 61 -4.53 7.75 -21.85
CA ALA A 61 -3.60 8.31 -22.83
C ALA A 61 -3.07 7.24 -23.79
N ASP A 62 -2.73 6.04 -23.29
CA ASP A 62 -2.24 4.95 -24.13
C ASP A 62 -3.34 4.33 -24.99
N LEU A 63 -4.56 4.18 -24.46
CA LEU A 63 -5.73 3.78 -25.24
C LEU A 63 -6.07 4.81 -26.34
N LYS A 64 -5.83 6.11 -26.11
CA LYS A 64 -6.03 7.14 -27.15
C LYS A 64 -5.07 6.98 -28.32
N LYS A 65 -3.83 6.56 -28.08
CA LYS A 65 -2.81 6.35 -29.12
C LYS A 65 -3.11 5.12 -30.00
N GLN A 66 -3.85 4.13 -29.47
CA GLN A 66 -4.11 2.85 -30.14
C GLN A 66 -5.44 2.79 -30.90
N GLY A 67 -6.33 3.77 -30.72
CA GLY A 67 -7.62 3.81 -31.43
C GLY A 67 -7.49 4.06 -32.94
N PRO A 68 -8.41 3.53 -33.78
CA PRO A 68 -8.43 3.84 -35.21
C PRO A 68 -8.69 5.35 -35.37
N GLY A 69 -7.89 6.00 -36.20
CA GLY A 69 -7.75 7.46 -36.24
C GLY A 69 -9.08 8.22 -36.23
N GLU A 70 -9.29 9.00 -35.17
CA GLU A 70 -9.97 10.26 -35.36
C GLU A 70 -8.95 11.24 -35.94
N PRO A 71 -9.27 11.92 -37.07
CA PRO A 71 -8.48 13.03 -37.55
C PRO A 71 -8.24 14.01 -36.41
N HIS A 72 -7.05 14.62 -36.37
CA HIS A 72 -6.83 15.81 -35.55
C HIS A 72 -7.91 16.85 -35.87
N ASP A 73 -8.95 16.94 -35.03
CA ASP A 73 -9.69 18.18 -34.87
C ASP A 73 -8.77 19.17 -34.18
N ALA A 74 -7.87 19.75 -34.98
CA ALA A 74 -6.93 20.81 -34.66
C ALA A 74 -7.64 22.16 -34.40
N GLY A 75 -8.89 22.13 -33.91
CA GLY A 75 -9.75 23.31 -33.75
C GLY A 75 -10.29 23.55 -32.34
N SER A 76 -10.21 22.57 -31.44
CA SER A 76 -10.58 22.80 -30.04
C SER A 76 -9.34 23.17 -29.24
N PRO A 77 -9.24 24.37 -28.64
CA PRO A 77 -8.12 24.69 -27.76
C PRO A 77 -8.16 23.69 -26.61
N ALA A 78 -7.23 22.74 -26.64
CA ALA A 78 -7.11 21.76 -25.59
C ALA A 78 -6.87 22.55 -24.29
N PRO A 79 -7.67 22.34 -23.23
CA PRO A 79 -7.57 23.14 -22.01
C PRO A 79 -6.13 23.09 -21.50
N ALA A 80 -5.60 24.18 -20.92
CA ALA A 80 -4.19 24.26 -20.50
C ALA A 80 -3.70 23.05 -19.67
N ALA A 81 -4.62 22.41 -18.92
CA ALA A 81 -4.42 21.14 -18.23
C ALA A 81 -3.96 19.99 -19.15
N SER A 82 -4.53 19.85 -20.34
CA SER A 82 -4.16 18.82 -21.32
C SER A 82 -2.74 18.99 -21.88
N PHE A 83 -2.27 20.24 -21.99
CA PHE A 83 -0.91 20.55 -22.43
C PHE A 83 0.12 20.23 -21.34
N LEU A 84 -0.21 20.51 -20.07
CA LEU A 84 0.61 20.10 -18.91
C LEU A 84 0.65 18.58 -18.76
N VAL A 85 -0.47 17.90 -18.96
CA VAL A 85 -0.58 16.43 -18.96
C VAL A 85 0.30 15.82 -20.06
N ALA A 86 0.23 16.34 -21.30
CA ALA A 86 1.07 15.88 -22.40
C ALA A 86 2.57 16.11 -22.14
N ARG A 87 2.93 17.23 -21.49
CA ARG A 87 4.31 17.56 -21.11
C ARG A 87 4.86 16.62 -20.03
N ALA A 88 4.01 16.17 -19.11
CA ALA A 88 4.37 15.33 -17.98
C ALA A 88 4.36 13.82 -18.29
N GLN A 89 3.81 13.41 -19.44
CA GLN A 89 3.65 12.01 -19.85
C GLN A 89 4.91 11.13 -19.74
N PRO A 90 6.15 11.61 -20.00
CA PRO A 90 7.37 10.81 -19.83
C PRO A 90 7.66 10.42 -18.37
N TYR A 91 7.11 11.17 -17.40
CA TYR A 91 7.38 10.97 -15.98
C TYR A 91 6.33 10.08 -15.30
N TYR A 92 5.22 9.73 -15.96
CA TYR A 92 4.15 8.93 -15.36
C TYR A 92 4.59 7.53 -14.91
N PRO A 93 5.32 6.73 -15.71
CA PRO A 93 5.78 5.42 -15.26
C PRO A 93 6.68 5.51 -14.01
N HIS A 94 7.55 6.52 -13.98
CA HIS A 94 8.43 6.78 -12.83
C HIS A 94 7.63 7.18 -11.58
N ALA A 95 6.60 8.02 -11.73
CA ALA A 95 5.72 8.40 -10.62
C ALA A 95 4.90 7.21 -10.10
N ILE A 96 4.37 6.38 -10.99
CA ILE A 96 3.65 5.14 -10.64
C ILE A 96 4.57 4.19 -9.88
N GLN A 97 5.80 3.98 -10.37
CA GLN A 97 6.81 3.13 -9.72
C GLN A 97 7.19 3.68 -8.34
N PHE A 98 7.37 5.00 -8.21
CA PHE A 98 7.64 5.64 -6.92
C PHE A 98 6.49 5.42 -5.93
N LEU A 99 5.24 5.64 -6.35
CA LEU A 99 4.07 5.47 -5.49
C LEU A 99 3.85 4.01 -5.10
N LEU A 100 3.98 3.07 -6.04
CA LEU A 100 3.93 1.63 -5.75
C LEU A 100 5.04 1.23 -4.77
N GLY A 101 6.27 1.69 -5.02
CA GLY A 101 7.42 1.44 -4.15
C GLY A 101 7.18 1.97 -2.73
N GLY A 102 6.70 3.21 -2.60
CA GLY A 102 6.36 3.80 -1.31
C GLY A 102 5.24 3.04 -0.58
N LEU A 103 4.19 2.63 -1.28
CA LEU A 103 3.11 1.82 -0.69
C LEU A 103 3.62 0.43 -0.25
N PHE A 104 4.40 -0.27 -1.08
CA PHE A 104 4.97 -1.56 -0.70
C PHE A 104 5.94 -1.45 0.47
N SER A 105 6.71 -0.37 0.52
CA SER A 105 7.65 -0.07 1.59
C SER A 105 6.91 0.17 2.91
N ALA A 106 5.94 1.09 2.90
CA ALA A 106 5.04 1.35 4.01
C ALA A 106 4.37 0.08 4.55
N TYR A 107 3.80 -0.73 3.66
CA TYR A 107 3.16 -1.99 4.05
C TYR A 107 4.18 -2.98 4.61
N THR A 108 5.36 -3.12 4.00
CA THR A 108 6.43 -3.98 4.54
C THR A 108 6.79 -3.57 5.97
N ILE A 109 6.93 -2.27 6.25
CA ILE A 109 7.21 -1.75 7.59
C ILE A 109 6.06 -2.12 8.55
N PHE A 110 4.80 -1.83 8.20
CA PHE A 110 3.64 -2.09 9.03
C PHE A 110 3.39 -3.58 9.31
N TYR A 111 3.54 -4.42 8.29
CA TYR A 111 3.40 -5.86 8.42
C TYR A 111 4.57 -6.48 9.20
N SER A 112 5.79 -5.96 9.06
CA SER A 112 6.94 -6.42 9.87
C SER A 112 6.75 -6.17 11.37
N GLN A 113 6.11 -5.07 11.75
CA GLN A 113 5.82 -4.73 13.15
C GLN A 113 4.65 -5.54 13.73
N SER A 114 3.79 -6.10 12.88
CA SER A 114 2.56 -6.82 13.26
C SER A 114 2.69 -8.35 13.14
N ALA A 115 3.75 -8.86 12.50
CA ALA A 115 3.89 -10.28 12.22
C ALA A 115 4.48 -11.05 13.40
N SER A 116 3.71 -12.00 13.93
CA SER A 116 4.27 -13.22 14.51
C SER A 116 4.98 -13.98 13.37
N LEU A 117 6.29 -14.18 13.49
CA LEU A 117 7.21 -14.63 12.41
C LEU A 117 6.82 -15.94 11.68
N THR A 118 5.84 -16.71 12.17
CA THR A 118 5.61 -18.09 11.71
C THR A 118 4.40 -18.25 10.78
N ALA A 119 3.28 -17.56 11.03
CA ALA A 119 2.03 -17.81 10.29
C ALA A 119 1.85 -16.92 9.05
N THR A 120 2.43 -15.72 9.05
CA THR A 120 2.11 -14.66 8.07
C THR A 120 3.28 -14.31 7.15
N ALA A 121 4.35 -15.11 7.22
CA ALA A 121 5.59 -14.92 6.49
C ALA A 121 5.38 -14.92 4.96
N ILE A 122 4.39 -15.65 4.45
CA ILE A 122 4.12 -15.75 3.01
C ILE A 122 3.67 -14.40 2.45
N PHE A 123 2.65 -13.78 3.05
CA PHE A 123 2.17 -12.48 2.58
C PHE A 123 3.24 -11.38 2.72
N PHE A 124 3.98 -11.40 3.84
CA PHE A 124 5.13 -10.52 4.03
C PHE A 124 6.22 -10.72 2.97
N ALA A 125 6.57 -11.97 2.66
CA ALA A 125 7.55 -12.28 1.61
C ALA A 125 7.09 -11.81 0.23
N VAL A 126 5.78 -11.91 -0.07
CA VAL A 126 5.19 -11.36 -1.30
C VAL A 126 5.36 -9.84 -1.34
N LEU A 127 5.10 -9.12 -0.24
CA LEU A 127 5.31 -7.66 -0.18
C LEU A 127 6.78 -7.28 -0.37
N VAL A 128 7.72 -7.99 0.27
CA VAL A 128 9.16 -7.75 0.10
C VAL A 128 9.60 -8.05 -1.33
N ALA A 129 9.11 -9.14 -1.92
CA ALA A 129 9.40 -9.49 -3.31
C ALA A 129 8.84 -8.44 -4.29
N LEU A 130 7.64 -7.91 -4.04
CA LEU A 130 7.08 -6.82 -4.82
C LEU A 130 7.83 -5.50 -4.61
N LEU A 131 8.28 -5.22 -3.39
CA LEU A 131 9.10 -4.05 -3.08
C LEU A 131 10.43 -4.09 -3.86
N VAL A 132 11.18 -5.19 -3.76
CA VAL A 132 12.44 -5.37 -4.50
C VAL A 132 12.19 -5.46 -6.01
N GLY A 133 11.13 -6.18 -6.39
CA GLY A 133 10.72 -6.37 -7.78
C GLY A 133 10.28 -5.08 -8.46
N ASN A 134 9.72 -4.11 -7.72
CA ASN A 134 9.21 -2.84 -8.25
C ASN A 134 10.24 -2.07 -9.08
N GLU A 135 11.53 -2.20 -8.78
CA GLU A 135 12.60 -1.61 -9.57
C GLU A 135 12.69 -2.18 -10.99
N PHE A 136 12.43 -3.48 -11.14
CA PHE A 136 12.52 -4.21 -12.40
C PHE A 136 11.21 -4.18 -13.20
N LEU A 137 10.13 -3.64 -12.63
CA LEU A 137 8.82 -3.63 -13.28
C LEU A 137 8.68 -2.54 -14.34
N HIS A 138 9.69 -1.71 -14.61
CA HIS A 138 9.59 -0.58 -15.55
C HIS A 138 8.95 -0.95 -16.89
N ASP A 139 9.44 -2.01 -17.53
CA ASP A 139 8.92 -2.46 -18.84
C ASP A 139 7.55 -3.15 -18.72
N CYS A 140 7.29 -3.80 -17.57
CA CYS A 140 6.05 -4.52 -17.28
C CYS A 140 4.89 -3.60 -16.86
N LEU A 141 5.17 -2.40 -16.33
CA LEU A 141 4.18 -1.40 -15.91
C LEU A 141 3.43 -0.78 -17.10
N SER A 142 3.88 -1.02 -18.33
CA SER A 142 3.14 -0.72 -19.57
C SER A 142 1.91 -1.61 -19.76
N ASN A 143 1.87 -2.79 -19.12
CA ASN A 143 0.75 -3.72 -19.24
C ASN A 143 -0.37 -3.34 -18.27
N LEU A 144 -1.48 -2.81 -18.81
CA LEU A 144 -2.65 -2.39 -18.04
C LEU A 144 -3.17 -3.46 -17.08
N ARG A 145 -3.16 -4.74 -17.47
CA ARG A 145 -3.63 -5.85 -16.62
C ARG A 145 -2.78 -6.01 -15.36
N LEU A 146 -1.46 -5.91 -15.52
CA LEU A 146 -0.52 -5.97 -14.40
C LEU A 146 -0.69 -4.74 -13.50
N LEU A 147 -0.79 -3.55 -14.11
CA LEU A 147 -0.94 -2.30 -13.38
C LEU A 147 -2.21 -2.26 -12.52
N VAL A 148 -3.34 -2.70 -13.06
CA VAL A 148 -4.60 -2.82 -12.32
C VAL A 148 -4.51 -3.91 -11.23
N SER A 149 -3.76 -4.98 -11.47
CA SER A 149 -3.55 -6.03 -10.45
C SER A 149 -2.70 -5.55 -9.28
N LEU A 150 -1.60 -4.83 -9.55
CA LEU A 150 -0.80 -4.20 -8.51
C LEU A 150 -1.61 -3.15 -7.74
N TYR A 151 -2.41 -2.35 -8.45
CA TYR A 151 -3.34 -1.41 -7.81
C TYR A 151 -4.32 -2.12 -6.88
N ALA A 152 -4.94 -3.21 -7.33
CA ALA A 152 -5.84 -4.00 -6.49
C ALA A 152 -5.15 -4.56 -5.25
N LEU A 153 -3.89 -5.02 -5.37
CA LEU A 153 -3.11 -5.52 -4.24
C LEU A 153 -2.81 -4.42 -3.21
N VAL A 154 -2.42 -3.21 -3.64
CA VAL A 154 -2.17 -2.11 -2.70
C VAL A 154 -3.46 -1.59 -2.05
N VAL A 155 -4.55 -1.50 -2.81
CA VAL A 155 -5.88 -1.13 -2.28
C VAL A 155 -6.37 -2.16 -1.26
N PHE A 156 -6.22 -3.45 -1.58
CA PHE A 156 -6.53 -4.53 -0.66
C PHE A 156 -5.71 -4.44 0.61
N SER A 157 -4.40 -4.29 0.48
CA SER A 157 -3.48 -4.13 1.61
C SER A 157 -3.90 -2.94 2.49
N PHE A 158 -4.22 -1.79 1.90
CA PHE A 158 -4.71 -0.62 2.63
C PHE A 158 -5.97 -0.92 3.46
N PHE A 159 -7.04 -1.40 2.84
CA PHE A 159 -8.32 -1.58 3.55
C PHE A 159 -8.26 -2.68 4.60
N THR A 160 -7.41 -3.69 4.43
CA THR A 160 -7.26 -4.79 5.40
C THR A 160 -6.72 -4.36 6.75
N PHE A 161 -5.87 -3.32 6.84
CA PHE A 161 -5.45 -2.76 8.13
C PHE A 161 -6.19 -1.46 8.48
N PHE A 162 -6.53 -0.63 7.48
CA PHE A 162 -7.18 0.66 7.73
C PHE A 162 -8.57 0.52 8.36
N LEU A 163 -9.37 -0.46 7.91
CA LEU A 163 -10.70 -0.67 8.47
C LEU A 163 -10.67 -1.17 9.91
N PRO A 164 -9.83 -2.15 10.30
CA PRO A 164 -9.65 -2.49 11.70
C PRO A 164 -9.17 -1.32 12.56
N VAL A 165 -8.27 -0.46 12.06
CA VAL A 165 -7.82 0.75 12.77
C VAL A 165 -8.97 1.76 12.95
N LEU A 166 -9.82 1.94 11.93
CA LEU A 166 -10.94 2.88 11.97
C LEU A 166 -12.10 2.38 12.85
N THR A 167 -12.42 1.09 12.76
CA THR A 167 -13.56 0.47 13.47
C THR A 167 -13.20 -0.02 14.86
N GLY A 168 -11.92 -0.27 15.13
CA GLY A 168 -11.42 -0.93 16.33
C GLY A 168 -11.73 -2.42 16.40
N TRP A 169 -12.32 -3.02 15.36
CA TRP A 169 -12.79 -4.41 15.36
C TRP A 169 -11.96 -5.28 14.40
N MET A 170 -11.48 -6.41 14.92
CA MET A 170 -10.67 -7.37 14.16
C MET A 170 -11.45 -8.68 13.92
N ASN A 171 -12.56 -8.58 13.18
CA ASN A 171 -13.40 -9.73 12.84
C ASN A 171 -13.40 -10.01 11.33
N THR A 172 -13.88 -11.20 10.95
CA THR A 172 -14.00 -11.60 9.55
C THR A 172 -14.89 -10.66 8.73
N TRP A 173 -15.90 -10.05 9.35
CA TRP A 173 -16.79 -9.10 8.67
C TRP A 173 -16.07 -7.83 8.21
N VAL A 174 -15.23 -7.24 9.06
CA VAL A 174 -14.42 -6.06 8.73
C VAL A 174 -13.42 -6.40 7.62
N PHE A 175 -12.81 -7.58 7.67
CA PHE A 175 -11.93 -8.06 6.60
C PHE A 175 -12.67 -8.20 5.26
N LEU A 176 -13.83 -8.87 5.25
CA LEU A 176 -14.63 -9.04 4.03
C LEU A 176 -15.16 -7.71 3.49
N LEU A 177 -15.51 -6.76 4.37
CA LEU A 177 -15.85 -5.40 3.97
C LEU A 177 -14.67 -4.73 3.27
N GLY A 178 -13.46 -4.89 3.81
CA GLY A 178 -12.22 -4.40 3.18
C GLY A 178 -11.97 -5.02 1.81
N ALA A 179 -12.13 -6.33 1.68
CA ALA A 179 -12.02 -7.03 0.38
C ALA A 179 -13.08 -6.53 -0.63
N GLY A 180 -14.32 -6.35 -0.17
CA GLY A 180 -15.42 -5.82 -0.98
C GLY A 180 -15.17 -4.38 -1.44
N LEU A 181 -14.72 -3.51 -0.53
CA LEU A 181 -14.39 -2.12 -0.86
C LEU A 181 -13.19 -2.02 -1.80
N SER A 182 -12.20 -2.90 -1.64
CA SER A 182 -11.05 -3.01 -2.54
C SER A 182 -11.47 -3.41 -3.94
N THR A 183 -12.39 -4.36 -4.04
CA THR A 183 -13.01 -4.78 -5.30
C THR A 183 -13.75 -3.60 -5.94
N ALA A 184 -14.58 -2.89 -5.18
CA ALA A 184 -15.34 -1.75 -5.67
C ALA A 184 -14.43 -0.62 -6.19
N VAL A 185 -13.38 -0.25 -5.45
CA VAL A 185 -12.41 0.79 -5.85
C VAL A 185 -11.63 0.37 -7.10
N THR A 186 -11.20 -0.90 -7.17
CA THR A 186 -10.50 -1.43 -8.35
C THR A 186 -11.39 -1.41 -9.59
N LEU A 187 -12.63 -1.89 -9.45
CA LEU A 187 -13.62 -1.85 -10.53
C LEU A 187 -13.93 -0.41 -10.95
N LYS A 188 -13.99 0.53 -9.99
CA LYS A 188 -14.21 1.94 -10.30
C LYS A 188 -13.04 2.52 -11.10
N VAL A 189 -11.80 2.18 -10.78
CA VAL A 189 -10.64 2.57 -11.58
C VAL A 189 -10.71 2.00 -13.00
N VAL A 190 -11.06 0.72 -13.14
CA VAL A 190 -11.28 0.11 -14.47
C VAL A 190 -12.40 0.82 -15.23
N GLU A 191 -13.54 1.07 -14.60
CA GLU A 191 -14.66 1.80 -15.21
C GLU A 191 -14.20 3.20 -15.67
N LEU A 192 -13.47 3.93 -14.83
CA LEU A 192 -12.93 5.24 -15.17
C LEU A 192 -11.94 5.14 -16.34
N ILE A 193 -11.11 4.11 -16.46
CA ILE A 193 -10.22 3.93 -17.60
C ILE A 193 -10.99 3.88 -18.93
N TYR A 194 -12.14 3.19 -18.95
CA TYR A 194 -12.93 2.95 -20.17
C TYR A 194 -14.14 3.91 -20.38
N GLN A 195 -14.47 4.73 -19.39
CA GLN A 195 -15.62 5.64 -19.44
C GLN A 195 -15.53 6.62 -20.63
N GLY A 196 -16.62 6.75 -21.38
CA GLY A 196 -16.73 7.71 -22.49
C GLY A 196 -16.10 7.23 -23.81
N ARG A 197 -15.71 5.95 -23.91
CA ARG A 197 -15.20 5.36 -25.15
C ARG A 197 -16.20 4.35 -25.74
N PRO A 198 -16.40 4.34 -27.06
CA PRO A 198 -16.91 3.17 -27.75
C PRO A 198 -15.80 2.11 -27.74
N THR A 199 -15.73 1.30 -26.69
CA THR A 199 -14.83 0.14 -26.66
C THR A 199 -15.17 -0.78 -27.82
N ALA A 200 -14.17 -1.22 -28.59
CA ALA A 200 -14.36 -2.16 -29.69
C ALA A 200 -15.01 -3.47 -29.24
N SER A 201 -14.84 -3.83 -27.96
CA SER A 201 -15.55 -4.94 -27.32
C SER A 201 -15.96 -4.61 -25.89
N ARG A 202 -17.22 -4.91 -25.54
CA ARG A 202 -17.74 -4.88 -24.15
C ARG A 202 -16.94 -5.75 -23.16
N TRP A 203 -16.09 -6.64 -23.67
CA TRP A 203 -15.28 -7.57 -22.88
C TRP A 203 -13.90 -7.00 -22.49
N GLU A 204 -13.44 -5.92 -23.11
CA GLU A 204 -12.14 -5.32 -22.80
C GLU A 204 -12.00 -4.85 -21.35
N PRO A 205 -12.97 -4.10 -20.77
CA PRO A 205 -12.89 -3.71 -19.36
C PRO A 205 -12.86 -4.92 -18.43
N ILE A 206 -13.68 -5.93 -18.72
CA ILE A 206 -13.76 -7.17 -17.94
C ILE A 206 -12.42 -7.91 -17.97
N ARG A 207 -11.83 -8.09 -19.17
CA ARG A 207 -10.53 -8.77 -19.33
C ARG A 207 -9.38 -8.02 -18.64
N SER A 208 -9.44 -6.69 -18.59
CA SER A 208 -8.44 -5.88 -17.90
C SER A 208 -8.55 -5.97 -16.38
N GLY A 209 -9.76 -6.08 -15.83
CA GLY A 209 -10.01 -6.23 -14.40
C GLY A 209 -9.92 -7.67 -13.88
N LEU A 210 -10.07 -8.69 -14.74
CA LEU A 210 -10.15 -10.09 -14.33
C LEU A 210 -8.94 -10.59 -13.51
N PRO A 211 -7.68 -10.28 -13.88
CA PRO A 211 -6.51 -10.71 -13.08
C PRO A 211 -6.51 -10.09 -11.68
N ALA A 212 -6.93 -8.82 -11.57
CA ALA A 212 -7.04 -8.12 -10.30
C ALA A 212 -8.12 -8.71 -9.38
N LEU A 213 -9.27 -9.08 -9.95
CA LEU A 213 -10.32 -9.79 -9.21
C LEU A 213 -9.84 -11.17 -8.75
N GLY A 214 -9.17 -11.92 -9.64
CA GLY A 214 -8.58 -13.21 -9.29
C GLY A 214 -7.57 -13.09 -8.14
N LEU A 215 -6.74 -12.05 -8.17
CA LEU A 215 -5.80 -11.76 -7.09
C LEU A 215 -6.51 -11.47 -5.76
N ILE A 216 -7.55 -10.65 -5.74
CA ILE A 216 -8.34 -10.40 -4.52
C ILE A 216 -8.94 -11.70 -3.98
N VAL A 217 -9.48 -12.55 -4.83
CA VAL A 217 -10.03 -13.86 -4.40
C VAL A 217 -8.95 -14.74 -3.78
N VAL A 218 -7.75 -14.79 -4.37
CA VAL A 218 -6.61 -15.53 -3.81
C VAL A 218 -6.22 -14.97 -2.44
N LEU A 219 -6.16 -13.64 -2.29
CA LEU A 219 -5.84 -12.99 -1.01
C LEU A 219 -6.91 -13.25 0.06
N VAL A 220 -8.19 -13.28 -0.31
CA VAL A 220 -9.27 -13.71 0.58
C VAL A 220 -9.07 -15.17 1.02
N GLY A 221 -8.65 -16.05 0.11
CA GLY A 221 -8.27 -17.42 0.44
C GLY A 221 -7.13 -17.49 1.46
N PHE A 222 -6.08 -16.66 1.29
CA PHE A 222 -4.95 -16.57 2.22
C PHE A 222 -5.36 -16.13 3.62
N TYR A 223 -6.40 -15.30 3.76
CA TYR A 223 -6.94 -14.94 5.05
C TYR A 223 -7.54 -16.16 5.79
N PHE A 224 -8.35 -16.98 5.12
CA PHE A 224 -8.91 -18.18 5.73
C PHE A 224 -7.86 -19.26 6.01
N LEU A 225 -6.74 -19.25 5.29
CA LEU A 225 -5.56 -20.08 5.55
C LEU A 225 -4.66 -19.53 6.67
N ASN A 226 -5.02 -18.38 7.30
CA ASN A 226 -4.23 -17.66 8.29
C ASN A 226 -2.84 -17.20 7.80
N TRP A 227 -2.66 -17.04 6.48
CA TRP A 227 -1.42 -16.54 5.88
C TRP A 227 -1.34 -15.01 5.83
N ILE A 228 -2.48 -14.33 6.01
CA ILE A 228 -2.55 -12.88 6.20
C ILE A 228 -2.84 -12.63 7.68
N PRO A 229 -2.01 -11.81 8.37
CA PRO A 229 -2.26 -11.52 9.76
C PRO A 229 -3.60 -10.80 9.89
N PRO A 230 -4.43 -11.14 10.89
CA PRO A 230 -5.39 -10.20 11.38
C PRO A 230 -4.59 -9.06 12.03
N VAL A 231 -4.48 -7.92 11.34
CA VAL A 231 -3.86 -6.69 11.88
C VAL A 231 -5.03 -5.89 12.48
N PRO A 232 -5.05 -5.52 13.78
CA PRO A 232 -4.10 -4.58 14.36
C PRO A 232 -3.72 -4.82 15.84
N LEU A 233 -2.47 -4.52 16.17
CA LEU A 233 -1.95 -3.92 17.41
C LEU A 233 -0.45 -4.20 17.45
N SER A 234 0.38 -3.21 17.10
CA SER A 234 1.79 -3.25 17.51
C SER A 234 1.79 -3.07 19.03
N MET A 235 1.69 -4.16 19.77
CA MET A 235 1.84 -4.13 21.22
C MET A 235 3.27 -3.68 21.51
N LYS A 236 3.47 -2.37 21.73
CA LYS A 236 4.79 -1.79 21.99
C LYS A 236 5.43 -2.38 23.24
N PHE A 237 4.57 -2.76 24.19
CA PHE A 237 4.96 -3.34 25.45
C PHE A 237 3.84 -4.25 25.93
N GLY A 238 4.19 -5.53 26.12
CA GLY A 238 3.29 -6.58 26.56
C GLY A 238 3.96 -7.38 27.64
N GLY A 239 3.25 -7.64 28.73
CA GLY A 239 3.75 -8.42 29.84
C GLY A 239 2.65 -8.67 30.85
N VAL A 240 2.85 -9.68 31.68
CA VAL A 240 1.99 -9.96 32.83
C VAL A 240 2.49 -9.10 34.00
N TYR A 241 1.61 -8.27 34.56
CA TYR A 241 1.88 -7.39 35.69
C TYR A 241 0.82 -7.60 36.77
N HIS A 242 1.23 -7.58 38.03
CA HIS A 242 0.33 -7.79 39.17
C HIS A 242 -0.30 -6.49 39.67
N ASN A 243 0.32 -5.34 39.39
CA ASN A 243 -0.24 -4.03 39.73
C ASN A 243 -0.02 -3.03 38.59
N ILE A 244 -1.09 -2.32 38.24
CA ILE A 244 -1.12 -1.29 37.20
C ILE A 244 -1.71 -0.03 37.84
N THR A 245 -0.85 0.93 38.16
CA THR A 245 -1.27 2.24 38.68
C THR A 245 -1.04 3.32 37.63
N LYS A 246 -2.05 4.18 37.43
CA LYS A 246 -1.96 5.34 36.54
C LYS A 246 -1.66 6.57 37.39
N ALA A 247 -0.45 7.11 37.29
CA ALA A 247 -0.02 8.34 37.97
C ALA A 247 0.59 9.29 36.93
N ASP A 248 0.25 10.57 37.00
CA ASP A 248 0.80 11.63 36.12
C ASP A 248 0.74 11.33 34.60
N GLY A 249 -0.30 10.63 34.17
CA GLY A 249 -0.48 10.27 32.76
C GLY A 249 0.42 9.12 32.27
N ALA A 250 1.24 8.53 33.15
CA ALA A 250 2.05 7.35 32.88
C ALA A 250 1.46 6.10 33.56
N TYR A 251 1.73 4.93 32.98
CA TYR A 251 1.40 3.64 33.58
C TYR A 251 2.61 3.10 34.34
N HIS A 252 2.46 2.93 35.65
CA HIS A 252 3.42 2.21 36.48
C HIS A 252 3.01 0.74 36.52
N LEU A 253 3.92 -0.11 36.06
CA LEU A 253 3.71 -1.55 35.93
C LEU A 253 4.61 -2.27 36.92
N ALA A 254 4.04 -3.05 37.84
CA ALA A 254 4.78 -3.85 38.81
C ALA A 254 4.75 -5.34 38.45
N PHE A 255 5.91 -5.99 38.52
CA PHE A 255 6.10 -7.43 38.33
C PHE A 255 6.98 -7.97 39.46
N GLU A 256 6.93 -9.27 39.75
CA GLU A 256 7.75 -9.86 40.81
C GLU A 256 9.23 -9.79 40.44
N GLN A 257 10.07 -9.35 41.39
CA GLN A 257 11.51 -9.37 41.20
C GLN A 257 11.97 -10.81 40.98
N GLY A 258 12.59 -11.07 39.83
CA GLY A 258 13.11 -12.40 39.51
C GLY A 258 14.28 -12.77 40.42
N ASP A 259 14.55 -14.07 40.55
CA ASP A 259 15.77 -14.56 41.19
C ASP A 259 17.01 -13.84 40.65
N TRP A 260 18.09 -13.80 41.44
CA TRP A 260 19.33 -13.07 41.15
C TRP A 260 19.95 -13.37 39.77
N TYR A 261 19.66 -14.54 39.17
CA TYR A 261 20.15 -14.94 37.85
C TYR A 261 19.25 -14.47 36.68
N ARG A 262 18.06 -13.91 36.93
CA ARG A 262 17.10 -13.44 35.91
C ARG A 262 17.15 -11.93 35.72
N PHE A 263 18.34 -11.41 35.40
CA PHE A 263 18.60 -9.98 35.23
C PHE A 263 17.75 -9.31 34.12
N TRP A 264 17.28 -10.07 33.12
CA TRP A 264 16.41 -9.56 32.03
C TRP A 264 14.92 -9.85 32.19
N LYS A 265 14.45 -10.24 33.37
CA LYS A 265 13.01 -10.38 33.63
C LYS A 265 12.35 -9.00 33.56
N ARG A 266 11.38 -8.84 32.66
CA ARG A 266 10.59 -7.60 32.47
C ARG A 266 9.09 -7.80 32.69
N SER A 267 8.65 -9.03 32.96
CA SER A 267 7.26 -9.40 33.22
C SER A 267 7.22 -10.76 33.95
N ASP A 268 6.06 -11.11 34.51
CA ASP A 268 5.85 -12.42 35.12
C ASP A 268 5.46 -13.49 34.10
N ASP A 269 5.98 -14.72 34.29
CA ASP A 269 5.62 -15.90 33.52
C ASP A 269 6.03 -17.17 34.33
N PRO A 270 5.09 -17.97 34.85
CA PRO A 270 3.63 -17.79 34.86
C PRO A 270 3.14 -16.75 35.88
N PHE A 271 1.91 -16.25 35.73
CA PHE A 271 1.23 -15.40 36.73
C PHE A 271 1.04 -16.16 38.05
N ARG A 272 1.49 -15.59 39.17
CA ARG A 272 1.29 -16.14 40.52
C ARG A 272 0.43 -15.16 41.32
N GLY A 273 -0.87 -15.12 41.00
CA GLY A 273 -1.82 -14.37 41.81
C GLY A 273 -2.12 -15.11 43.10
N GLU A 274 -1.55 -14.70 44.22
CA GLU A 274 -2.21 -14.94 45.52
C GLU A 274 -3.45 -14.03 45.54
N GLY A 275 -4.63 -14.64 45.54
CA GLY A 275 -5.90 -13.92 45.71
C GLY A 275 -5.91 -13.14 47.03
N PRO A 276 -6.77 -12.12 47.17
CA PRO A 276 -6.84 -11.34 48.41
C PRO A 276 -7.17 -12.27 49.58
N VAL A 277 -6.31 -12.25 50.61
CA VAL A 277 -6.55 -12.85 51.92
C VAL A 277 -7.48 -11.95 52.73
#